data_AF-A0A2T9YC60-F1
#
_entry.id   AF-A0A2T9YC60-F1
#
_cell.length_a   1.000
_cell.length_b   1.000
_cell.length_c   1.000
_cell.angle_alpha   90.00
_cell.angle_beta   90.00
_cell.angle_gamma   90.00
#
_symmetry.space_group_name_H-M   'P 1'
#
loop_
_entity.id
_entity.type
_entity.pdbx_description
1 polymer ?
#
loop_
_entity_poly.entity_id
_entity_poly.type
_entity_poly.pdbx_seq_one_letter_code
_entity_poly.pdbx_strand_id
1 'polypeptide(L)'
;LDYDPFEFMAKNNKIYGWNMAPNEYMETIPTLWETTRKFMKEYSHHVNDKNILKWVTDKDGNYNGCHFWTNFEIVNLSFYRSAAYTDYFNYLDKAGGFFYERWGDAPVHTLAAAMFLSKDQIHHFRDIGYYHPAMGSCPAESDRKGKCVCDPKEHNEMAYGSRFITLVN
;
A
#
# COMPACT_ATOMS: atom_id res chain seq x y z
N LEU A 1 0.84 -6.97 21.31
CA LEU A 1 -0.36 -7.24 20.48
C LEU A 1 -1.24 -8.16 21.28
N ASP A 2 -2.48 -7.75 21.55
CA ASP A 2 -3.38 -8.46 22.48
C ASP A 2 -4.58 -9.10 21.77
N TYR A 3 -4.52 -9.18 20.44
CA TYR A 3 -5.54 -9.76 19.57
C TYR A 3 -4.85 -10.48 18.40
N ASP A 4 -5.59 -11.35 17.72
CA ASP A 4 -5.15 -11.99 16.48
C ASP A 4 -5.44 -11.07 15.27
N PRO A 5 -4.41 -10.56 14.57
CA PRO A 5 -4.61 -9.66 13.44
C PRO A 5 -5.24 -10.35 12.22
N PHE A 6 -5.04 -11.66 12.03
CA PHE A 6 -5.68 -12.40 10.95
C PHE A 6 -7.17 -12.59 11.23
N GLU A 7 -7.53 -12.92 12.47
CA GLU A 7 -8.92 -13.00 12.90
C GLU A 7 -9.61 -11.63 12.76
N PHE A 8 -8.93 -10.54 13.15
CA PHE A 8 -9.43 -9.18 12.96
C PHE A 8 -9.72 -8.88 11.48
N MET A 9 -8.76 -9.16 10.58
CA MET A 9 -8.92 -8.92 9.15
C MET A 9 -10.12 -9.70 8.59
N ALA A 10 -10.23 -10.99 8.95
CA ALA A 10 -11.32 -11.85 8.51
C ALA A 10 -12.69 -11.38 9.02
N LYS A 11 -12.82 -11.08 10.32
CA LYS A 11 -14.09 -10.63 10.93
C LYS A 11 -14.56 -9.26 10.43
N ASN A 12 -13.63 -8.41 10.00
CA ASN A 12 -13.92 -7.04 9.57
C ASN A 12 -13.85 -6.84 8.04
N ASN A 13 -13.85 -7.94 7.28
CA ASN A 13 -13.80 -7.94 5.80
C ASN A 13 -12.64 -7.12 5.23
N LYS A 14 -11.48 -7.14 5.90
CA LYS A 14 -10.26 -6.48 5.43
C LYS A 14 -9.48 -7.42 4.53
N ILE A 15 -8.92 -6.87 3.47
CA ILE A 15 -8.15 -7.62 2.47
C ILE A 15 -6.68 -7.25 2.54
N TYR A 16 -6.34 -5.96 2.68
CA TYR A 16 -4.96 -5.48 2.65
C TYR A 16 -4.64 -4.66 3.89
N GLY A 17 -3.64 -5.10 4.65
CA GLY A 17 -3.20 -4.49 5.89
C GLY A 17 -1.78 -3.94 5.77
N TRP A 18 -1.58 -2.67 6.12
CA TRP A 18 -0.30 -1.98 6.01
C TRP A 18 0.03 -1.19 7.28
N ASN A 19 1.30 -0.79 7.42
CA ASN A 19 1.79 -0.05 8.57
C ASN A 19 2.52 1.25 8.19
N MET A 20 3.37 1.22 7.16
CA MET A 20 4.05 2.41 6.64
C MET A 20 3.74 2.62 5.17
N ALA A 21 3.83 3.88 4.73
CA ALA A 21 3.65 4.27 3.34
C ALA A 21 4.62 5.39 2.93
N PRO A 22 5.85 5.08 2.48
CA PRO A 22 6.77 6.08 1.98
C PRO A 22 6.45 6.48 0.53
N ASN A 23 7.15 7.50 0.01
CA ASN A 23 7.21 7.76 -1.42
C ASN A 23 8.26 6.87 -2.10
N GLU A 24 7.95 6.43 -3.31
CA GLU A 24 8.90 5.75 -4.19
C GLU A 24 9.87 6.75 -4.85
N TYR A 25 11.07 6.28 -5.16
CA TYR A 25 12.01 6.97 -6.05
C TYR A 25 11.52 6.84 -7.50
N MET A 26 10.97 7.92 -8.05
CA MET A 26 10.31 7.90 -9.37
C MET A 26 11.24 7.47 -10.51
N GLU A 27 12.56 7.67 -10.37
CA GLU A 27 13.59 7.21 -11.30
C GLU A 27 13.65 5.67 -11.45
N THR A 28 13.07 4.95 -10.50
CA THR A 28 13.05 3.48 -10.49
C THR A 28 11.83 2.90 -11.21
N ILE A 29 10.82 3.73 -11.41
CA ILE A 29 9.52 3.38 -11.98
C ILE A 29 9.02 4.37 -13.06
N PRO A 30 9.87 4.93 -13.93
CA PRO A 30 9.49 6.01 -14.83
C PRO A 30 8.29 5.68 -15.74
N THR A 31 8.07 4.41 -16.11
CA THR A 31 6.93 4.02 -16.96
C THR A 31 5.84 3.20 -16.25
N LEU A 32 5.97 2.90 -14.94
CA LEU A 32 5.01 2.08 -14.20
C LEU A 32 3.60 2.68 -14.22
N TRP A 33 3.49 3.99 -13.95
CA TRP A 33 2.19 4.65 -13.90
C TRP A 33 1.54 4.73 -15.28
N GLU A 34 2.31 5.04 -16.32
CA GLU A 34 1.78 5.08 -17.68
C GLU A 34 1.26 3.70 -18.11
N THR A 35 2.02 2.65 -17.82
CA THR A 35 1.63 1.25 -18.07
C THR A 35 0.36 0.89 -17.30
N THR A 36 0.26 1.29 -16.03
CA THR A 36 -0.92 1.07 -15.19
C THR A 36 -2.15 1.82 -15.74
N ARG A 37 -2.00 3.05 -16.23
CA ARG A 37 -3.10 3.79 -16.87
C ARG A 37 -3.60 3.11 -18.15
N LYS A 38 -2.70 2.55 -18.96
CA LYS A 38 -3.08 1.77 -20.15
C LYS A 38 -3.88 0.51 -19.75
N PHE A 39 -3.40 -0.21 -18.73
CA PHE A 39 -4.15 -1.33 -18.15
C PHE A 39 -5.55 -0.91 -17.69
N MET A 40 -5.70 0.16 -16.91
CA MET A 40 -7.02 0.63 -16.45
C MET A 40 -7.98 0.96 -17.60
N LYS A 41 -7.46 1.46 -18.72
CA LYS A 41 -8.27 1.75 -19.90
C LYS A 41 -8.77 0.47 -20.58
N GLU A 42 -7.91 -0.52 -20.72
CA GLU A 42 -8.21 -1.81 -21.37
C GLU A 42 -9.05 -2.74 -20.47
N TYR A 43 -8.82 -2.69 -19.16
CA TYR A 43 -9.44 -3.55 -18.14
C TYR A 43 -10.29 -2.74 -17.16
N SER A 44 -11.06 -1.77 -17.67
CA SER A 44 -11.88 -0.87 -16.84
C SER A 44 -12.88 -1.59 -15.93
N HIS A 45 -13.32 -2.79 -16.31
CA HIS A 45 -14.21 -3.65 -15.51
C HIS A 45 -13.57 -4.20 -14.22
N HIS A 46 -12.23 -4.20 -14.11
CA HIS A 46 -11.52 -4.57 -12.89
C HIS A 46 -11.41 -3.41 -11.89
N VAL A 47 -11.58 -2.16 -12.34
CA VAL A 47 -11.40 -0.98 -11.51
C VAL A 47 -12.64 -0.76 -10.64
N ASN A 48 -12.46 -0.71 -9.33
CA ASN A 48 -13.54 -0.55 -8.37
C ASN A 48 -13.97 0.93 -8.29
N ASP A 49 -15.26 1.26 -8.30
CA ASP A 49 -15.71 2.65 -8.20
C ASP A 49 -15.41 3.31 -6.84
N LYS A 50 -15.23 2.50 -5.79
CA LYS A 50 -14.93 2.94 -4.40
C LYS A 50 -13.44 2.83 -4.06
N ASN A 51 -12.60 2.83 -5.09
CA ASN A 51 -11.16 2.69 -4.97
C ASN A 51 -10.49 3.88 -4.27
N ILE A 52 -9.17 3.77 -4.07
CA ILE A 52 -8.36 4.82 -3.43
C ILE A 52 -7.33 5.44 -4.39
N LEU A 53 -7.58 5.42 -5.71
CA LEU A 53 -6.68 6.01 -6.71
C LEU A 53 -6.34 7.48 -6.41
N LYS A 54 -7.30 8.24 -5.88
CA LYS A 54 -7.10 9.64 -5.47
C LYS A 54 -6.01 9.83 -4.40
N TRP A 55 -5.70 8.79 -3.61
CA TRP A 55 -4.64 8.83 -2.63
C TRP A 55 -3.25 8.66 -3.27
N VAL A 56 -3.14 7.82 -4.31
CA VAL A 56 -1.89 7.59 -5.05
C VAL A 56 -1.66 8.58 -6.19
N THR A 57 -2.62 9.45 -6.52
CA THR A 57 -2.45 10.46 -7.58
C THR A 57 -2.38 11.89 -7.05
N ASP A 58 -1.75 12.78 -7.81
CA ASP A 58 -1.88 14.22 -7.64
C ASP A 58 -3.17 14.77 -8.29
N LYS A 59 -3.33 16.10 -8.26
CA LYS A 59 -4.49 16.81 -8.83
C LYS A 59 -4.61 16.68 -10.36
N ASP A 60 -3.50 16.36 -11.03
CA ASP A 60 -3.40 16.27 -12.48
C ASP A 60 -3.52 14.80 -12.96
N GLY A 61 -3.71 13.85 -12.02
CA GLY A 61 -3.85 12.43 -12.31
C GLY A 61 -2.51 11.71 -12.54
N ASN A 62 -1.40 12.30 -12.09
CA ASN A 62 -0.10 11.64 -12.10
C ASN A 62 0.13 10.88 -10.80
N TYR A 63 0.84 9.75 -10.87
CA TYR A 63 1.24 9.00 -9.68
C TYR A 63 2.14 9.87 -8.81
N ASN A 64 1.79 10.02 -7.54
CA ASN A 64 2.50 10.86 -6.58
C ASN A 64 3.61 10.08 -5.82
N GLY A 65 3.85 8.83 -6.19
CA GLY A 65 4.86 7.96 -5.59
C GLY A 65 4.43 7.29 -4.28
N CYS A 66 3.27 7.62 -3.70
CA CYS A 66 2.82 7.03 -2.44
C CYS A 66 2.57 5.53 -2.62
N HIS A 67 3.20 4.70 -1.79
CA HIS A 67 2.97 3.26 -1.77
C HIS A 67 2.96 2.70 -0.35
N PHE A 68 2.25 1.61 -0.12
CA PHE A 68 2.37 0.81 1.09
C PHE A 68 3.70 0.05 1.09
N TRP A 69 4.43 0.12 2.20
CA TRP A 69 5.74 -0.51 2.29
C TRP A 69 5.61 -2.01 2.61
N THR A 70 5.80 -2.84 1.58
CA THR A 70 5.51 -4.29 1.61
C THR A 70 6.44 -5.11 2.49
N ASN A 71 7.49 -4.52 3.06
CA ASN A 71 8.25 -5.13 4.16
C ASN A 71 7.34 -5.51 5.35
N PHE A 72 6.23 -4.79 5.53
CA PHE A 72 5.11 -5.19 6.39
C PHE A 72 3.83 -5.30 5.57
N GLU A 73 3.24 -6.50 5.54
CA GLU A 73 1.97 -6.73 4.89
C GLU A 73 1.17 -7.84 5.60
N ILE A 74 -0.11 -7.59 5.88
CA ILE A 74 -1.06 -8.63 6.29
C ILE A 74 -2.16 -8.67 5.25
N VAL A 75 -2.23 -9.74 4.46
CA VAL A 75 -3.05 -9.77 3.25
C VAL A 75 -3.84 -11.06 3.10
N ASN A 76 -5.07 -10.95 2.61
CA ASN A 76 -5.82 -12.11 2.14
C ASN A 76 -5.32 -12.51 0.74
N LEU A 77 -4.66 -13.67 0.65
CA LEU A 77 -4.07 -14.17 -0.60
C LEU A 77 -5.07 -14.40 -1.74
N SER A 78 -6.38 -14.46 -1.47
CA SER A 78 -7.38 -14.48 -2.55
C SER A 78 -7.32 -13.23 -3.44
N PHE A 79 -6.82 -12.11 -2.90
CA PHE A 79 -6.57 -10.89 -3.66
C PHE A 79 -5.53 -11.11 -4.77
N TYR A 80 -4.36 -11.65 -4.43
CA TYR A 80 -3.31 -11.94 -5.40
C TYR A 80 -3.65 -13.09 -6.35
N ARG A 81 -4.56 -13.98 -5.94
CA ARG A 81 -5.08 -15.06 -6.79
C ARG A 81 -6.28 -14.63 -7.65
N SER A 82 -6.74 -13.39 -7.51
CA SER A 82 -7.88 -12.89 -8.29
C SER A 82 -7.52 -12.71 -9.76
N ALA A 83 -8.54 -12.73 -10.62
CA ALA A 83 -8.38 -12.43 -12.04
C ALA A 83 -7.82 -11.00 -12.25
N ALA A 84 -8.35 -10.02 -11.52
CA ALA A 84 -7.90 -8.62 -11.62
C ALA A 84 -6.40 -8.46 -11.34
N TYR A 85 -5.90 -9.04 -10.25
CA TYR A 85 -4.47 -8.98 -9.92
C TYR A 85 -3.62 -9.75 -10.93
N THR A 86 -4.06 -10.95 -11.32
CA THR A 86 -3.34 -11.79 -12.28
C THR A 86 -3.23 -11.11 -13.65
N ASP A 87 -4.31 -10.52 -14.15
CA ASP A 87 -4.32 -9.76 -15.40
C ASP A 87 -3.39 -8.55 -15.33
N TYR A 88 -3.42 -7.81 -14.21
CA TYR A 88 -2.54 -6.67 -13.99
C TYR A 88 -1.07 -7.06 -13.94
N PHE A 89 -0.72 -8.07 -13.14
CA PHE A 89 0.67 -8.55 -13.05
C PHE A 89 1.18 -9.04 -14.41
N ASN A 90 0.38 -9.82 -15.14
CA ASN A 90 0.74 -10.27 -16.48
C ASN A 90 0.91 -9.10 -17.48
N TYR A 91 0.13 -8.03 -17.33
CA TYR A 91 0.28 -6.82 -18.14
C TYR A 91 1.62 -6.13 -17.85
N LEU A 92 1.98 -6.00 -16.57
CA LEU A 92 3.25 -5.42 -16.15
C LEU A 92 4.45 -6.28 -16.56
N ASP A 93 4.37 -7.60 -16.39
CA ASP A 93 5.43 -8.54 -16.74
C ASP A 93 5.78 -8.45 -18.24
N LYS A 94 4.75 -8.39 -19.10
CA LYS A 94 4.94 -8.17 -20.55
C LYS A 94 5.54 -6.81 -20.90
N ALA A 95 5.31 -5.79 -20.09
CA ALA A 95 5.91 -4.48 -20.28
C ALA A 95 7.41 -4.45 -19.92
N GLY A 96 7.89 -5.41 -19.12
CA GLY A 96 9.30 -5.63 -18.85
C GLY A 96 9.95 -4.65 -17.87
N GLY A 97 9.19 -3.75 -17.25
CA GLY A 97 9.72 -2.74 -16.33
C GLY A 97 10.36 -3.31 -15.05
N PHE A 98 10.08 -4.57 -14.71
CA PHE A 98 10.82 -5.28 -13.65
C PHE A 98 12.32 -5.44 -13.97
N PHE A 99 12.69 -5.53 -15.25
CA PHE A 99 14.07 -5.77 -15.70
C PHE A 99 14.69 -4.57 -16.41
N TYR A 100 13.90 -3.83 -17.18
CA TYR A 100 14.38 -2.64 -17.91
C TYR A 100 14.34 -1.38 -17.05
N GLU A 101 13.61 -1.40 -15.94
CA GLU A 101 13.61 -0.39 -14.88
C GLU A 101 13.90 -1.11 -13.54
N ARG A 102 13.29 -0.67 -12.44
CA ARG A 102 13.40 -1.35 -11.13
C ARG A 102 12.06 -1.31 -10.39
N TRP A 103 11.02 -1.82 -11.04
CA TRP A 103 9.68 -1.89 -10.45
C TRP A 103 9.70 -2.77 -9.20
N GLY A 104 9.60 -2.14 -8.03
CA GLY A 104 9.44 -2.84 -6.77
C GLY A 104 8.04 -3.44 -6.63
N ASP A 105 7.92 -4.50 -5.84
CA ASP A 105 6.64 -5.07 -5.47
C ASP A 105 5.77 -4.05 -4.70
N ALA A 106 6.38 -3.19 -3.88
CA ALA A 106 5.66 -2.21 -3.07
C ALA A 106 4.76 -1.25 -3.87
N PRO A 107 5.26 -0.49 -4.88
CA PRO A 107 4.39 0.30 -5.73
C PRO A 107 3.42 -0.54 -6.58
N VAL A 108 3.80 -1.76 -7.01
CA VAL A 108 2.91 -2.65 -7.78
C VAL A 108 1.72 -3.13 -6.96
N HIS A 109 1.95 -3.66 -5.76
CA HIS A 109 0.91 -4.10 -4.83
C HIS A 109 0.01 -2.94 -4.42
N THR A 110 0.60 -1.76 -4.20
CA THR A 110 -0.17 -0.55 -3.85
C THR A 110 -1.08 -0.12 -4.99
N LEU A 111 -0.58 -0.03 -6.23
CA LEU A 111 -1.42 0.35 -7.37
C LEU A 111 -2.55 -0.67 -7.59
N ALA A 112 -2.26 -1.96 -7.46
CA ALA A 112 -3.29 -2.99 -7.54
C ALA A 112 -4.36 -2.83 -6.44
N ALA A 113 -3.94 -2.70 -5.18
CA ALA A 113 -4.86 -2.49 -4.06
C ALA A 113 -5.66 -1.20 -4.24
N ALA A 114 -5.00 -0.14 -4.74
CA ALA A 114 -5.59 1.16 -4.95
C ALA A 114 -6.60 1.20 -6.09
N MET A 115 -6.53 0.28 -7.06
CA MET A 115 -7.48 0.16 -8.18
C MET A 115 -8.62 -0.82 -7.87
N PHE A 116 -8.31 -1.97 -7.26
CA PHE A 116 -9.22 -3.12 -7.22
C PHE A 116 -10.02 -3.22 -5.92
N LEU A 117 -9.48 -2.72 -4.82
CA LEU A 117 -10.13 -2.78 -3.51
C LEU A 117 -10.90 -1.50 -3.23
N SER A 118 -11.96 -1.61 -2.45
CA SER A 118 -12.61 -0.44 -1.87
C SER A 118 -11.83 0.07 -0.66
N LYS A 119 -11.96 1.36 -0.34
CA LYS A 119 -11.29 1.98 0.83
C LYS A 119 -11.49 1.19 2.12
N ASP A 120 -12.69 0.64 2.35
CA ASP A 120 -13.03 -0.11 3.56
C ASP A 120 -12.35 -1.49 3.66
N GLN A 121 -11.85 -2.03 2.55
CA GLN A 121 -11.11 -3.29 2.52
C GLN A 121 -9.62 -3.12 2.84
N ILE A 122 -9.13 -1.89 2.93
CA ILE A 122 -7.74 -1.55 3.25
C ILE A 122 -7.66 -1.08 4.70
N HIS A 123 -6.71 -1.61 5.46
CA HIS A 123 -6.57 -1.34 6.89
C HIS A 123 -5.16 -0.85 7.23
N HIS A 124 -5.09 0.23 8.01
CA HIS A 124 -3.85 0.76 8.56
C HIS A 124 -3.69 0.28 10.01
N PHE A 125 -2.71 -0.58 10.26
CA PHE A 125 -2.33 -1.06 11.58
C PHE A 125 -1.47 -0.05 12.35
N ARG A 126 -2.11 0.99 12.88
CA ARG A 126 -1.49 2.06 13.69
C ARG A 126 -1.03 1.60 15.08
N ASP A 127 -1.55 0.47 15.53
CA ASP A 127 -1.34 -0.12 16.84
C ASP A 127 -0.25 -1.20 16.85
N ILE A 128 0.30 -1.54 15.69
CA ILE A 128 1.44 -2.43 15.54
C ILE A 128 2.71 -1.58 15.44
N GLY A 129 3.55 -1.64 16.49
CA GLY A 129 4.91 -1.12 16.41
C GLY A 129 5.76 -2.00 15.49
N TYR A 130 6.33 -1.41 14.45
CA TYR A 130 7.14 -2.13 13.46
C TYR A 130 8.34 -1.29 13.03
N TYR A 131 9.46 -1.97 12.81
CA TYR A 131 10.71 -1.37 12.40
C TYR A 131 11.35 -2.23 11.31
N HIS A 132 11.84 -1.58 10.26
CA HIS A 132 12.72 -2.16 9.25
C HIS A 132 13.81 -1.12 8.97
N PRO A 133 15.09 -1.51 8.79
CA PRO A 133 16.20 -0.57 8.74
C PRO A 133 15.88 0.75 7.99
N ALA A 134 16.19 1.87 8.65
CA ALA A 134 15.89 3.26 8.26
C ALA A 134 14.49 3.82 8.56
N MET A 135 13.45 2.99 8.76
CA MET A 135 12.08 3.48 9.02
C MET A 135 11.34 2.66 10.07
N GLY A 136 10.47 3.31 10.84
CA GLY A 136 9.62 2.63 11.81
C GLY A 136 8.31 3.36 12.04
N SER A 137 7.28 2.60 12.40
CA SER A 137 6.04 3.13 12.95
C SER A 137 5.96 2.70 14.40
N CYS A 138 5.72 3.67 15.29
CA CYS A 138 5.52 3.41 16.70
C CYS A 138 4.15 3.96 17.13
N PRO A 139 3.27 3.14 17.71
CA PRO A 139 1.93 3.56 18.09
C PRO A 139 1.97 4.79 19.00
N ALA A 140 1.04 5.72 18.79
CA ALA A 140 0.86 6.86 19.68
C ALA A 140 0.61 6.39 21.13
N GLU A 141 1.07 7.16 22.12
CA GLU A 141 0.96 6.86 23.56
C GLU A 141 1.74 5.63 24.06
N SER A 142 2.61 5.06 23.22
CA SER A 142 3.54 3.98 23.61
C SER A 142 4.50 4.38 24.72
N ASP A 143 4.75 5.67 24.91
CA ASP A 143 5.56 6.25 25.99
C ASP A 143 4.91 6.11 27.38
N ARG A 144 3.59 5.84 27.45
CA ARG A 144 2.82 5.76 28.70
C ARG A 144 2.43 4.35 29.10
N LYS A 145 2.48 3.39 28.18
CA LYS A 145 2.07 1.99 28.40
C LYS A 145 3.21 1.07 27.97
N GLY A 146 3.66 0.18 28.85
CA GLY A 146 4.73 -0.80 28.59
C GLY A 146 4.38 -1.90 27.56
N LYS A 147 3.52 -1.61 26.58
CA LYS A 147 3.14 -2.51 25.49
C LYS A 147 4.06 -2.39 24.27
N CYS A 148 4.83 -1.32 24.15
CA CYS A 148 5.75 -1.07 23.04
C CYS A 148 7.15 -0.71 23.55
N VAL A 149 8.18 -0.99 22.73
CA VAL A 149 9.61 -0.80 23.06
C VAL A 149 10.26 0.24 22.13
N CYS A 150 9.46 1.09 21.47
CA CYS A 150 9.90 2.10 20.50
C CYS A 150 9.60 3.52 21.01
N ASP A 151 10.35 4.51 20.52
CA ASP A 151 10.06 5.92 20.76
C ASP A 151 9.20 6.49 19.60
N PRO A 152 7.96 6.96 19.87
CA PRO A 152 7.10 7.57 18.85
C PRO A 152 7.62 8.90 18.31
N LYS A 153 8.58 9.55 18.98
CA LYS A 153 9.24 10.75 18.46
C LYS A 153 10.30 10.43 17.42
N GLU A 154 10.95 9.26 17.52
CA GLU A 154 11.97 8.82 16.57
C GLU A 154 11.36 8.07 15.38
N HIS A 155 10.28 7.32 15.61
CA HIS A 155 9.64 6.44 14.63
C HIS A 155 8.22 6.90 14.30
N ASN A 156 8.11 8.06 13.66
CA ASN A 156 6.85 8.65 13.21
C ASN A 156 6.62 8.34 11.73
N GLU A 157 5.67 7.45 11.42
CA GLU A 157 5.38 7.06 10.04
C GLU A 157 4.93 8.22 9.15
N MET A 158 4.34 9.27 9.73
CA MET A 158 3.90 10.45 8.98
C MET A 158 5.08 11.25 8.40
N ALA A 159 6.32 10.97 8.81
CA ALA A 159 7.52 11.63 8.32
C ALA A 159 7.99 11.10 6.95
N TYR A 160 7.46 9.97 6.46
CA TYR A 160 8.00 9.27 5.28
C TYR A 160 7.39 9.71 3.93
N GLY A 161 6.66 10.82 3.90
CA GLY A 161 6.33 11.58 2.70
C GLY A 161 4.93 11.35 2.10
N SER A 162 4.33 10.16 2.23
CA SER A 162 2.97 9.95 1.74
C SER A 162 1.93 10.71 2.58
N ARG A 163 0.81 11.08 1.96
CA ARG A 163 -0.28 11.79 2.66
C ARG A 163 -1.13 10.82 3.49
N PHE A 164 -0.64 10.41 4.65
CA PHE A 164 -1.33 9.50 5.59
C PHE A 164 -2.73 9.98 5.99
N ILE A 165 -2.91 11.30 6.14
CA ILE A 165 -4.15 11.91 6.62
C ILE A 165 -5.31 11.68 5.63
N THR A 166 -5.03 11.64 4.33
CA THR A 166 -6.06 11.56 3.28
C THR A 166 -6.63 10.15 3.10
N LEU A 167 -5.89 9.11 3.50
CA LEU A 167 -6.35 7.72 3.35
C LEU A 167 -7.15 7.25 4.57
N VAL A 168 -6.84 7.77 5.77
CA VAL A 168 -7.37 7.21 7.02
C VAL A 168 -8.54 8.02 7.59
N ASN A 169 -8.71 9.29 7.18
CA ASN A 169 -9.94 10.07 7.38
C ASN A 169 -10.85 9.92 6.17
#